data_AF-A0A117MIJ6-F1
#
_entry.id   AF-A0A117MIJ6-F1
#
_cell.length_a   1.000
_cell.length_b   1.000
_cell.length_c   1.000
_cell.angle_alpha   90.00
_cell.angle_beta   90.00
_cell.angle_gamma   90.00
#
_symmetry.space_group_name_H-M   'P 1'
#
loop_
_entity.id
_entity.type
_entity.pdbx_description
1 polymer ?
#
loop_
_entity_poly.entity_id
_entity_poly.type
_entity_poly.pdbx_seq_one_letter_code
_entity_poly.pdbx_strand_id
1 'polypeptide(L)'
;KAAFDQQPLEANGMIDACLAAEEYVRDGTYADQALKAFYWFTGENDCGQPLYDFATGGCRDGLHAGGVNLNQGAESTISWLMSLMNISFYLRNKNSLLI
;
A
#
# COMPACT_ATOMS: atom_id res chain seq x y z
N LYS A 1 10.62 13.56 17.22
CA LYS A 1 10.85 12.09 17.18
C LYS A 1 9.62 11.46 16.54
N ALA A 2 9.74 10.67 15.48
CA ALA A 2 9.62 11.22 14.12
C ALA A 2 8.13 11.49 13.82
N ALA A 3 7.81 12.68 13.32
CA ALA A 3 6.42 13.04 13.08
C ALA A 3 5.88 12.35 11.81
N PHE A 4 6.67 12.21 10.73
CA PHE A 4 6.48 11.20 9.67
C PHE A 4 7.81 10.92 8.93
N ASP A 5 8.11 9.63 8.74
CA ASP A 5 9.15 9.05 7.86
C ASP A 5 8.61 7.69 7.36
N GLN A 6 7.39 7.72 6.81
CA GLN A 6 6.69 6.51 6.36
C GLN A 6 7.20 6.10 4.99
N GLN A 7 7.50 4.81 4.82
CA GLN A 7 8.11 4.31 3.60
C GLN A 7 7.21 3.34 2.83
N PRO A 8 7.24 3.36 1.48
CA PRO A 8 6.56 2.38 0.63
C PRO A 8 6.81 0.91 1.02
N LEU A 9 8.03 0.58 1.45
CA LEU A 9 8.40 -0.76 1.88
C LEU A 9 7.59 -1.22 3.11
N GLU A 10 7.34 -0.31 4.04
CA GLU A 10 6.56 -0.59 5.26
C GLU A 10 5.08 -0.81 4.91
N ALA A 11 4.53 0.01 4.02
CA ALA A 11 3.16 -0.14 3.52
C ALA A 11 2.98 -1.48 2.78
N ASN A 12 3.91 -1.83 1.90
CA ASN A 12 3.91 -3.13 1.22
C ASN A 12 4.01 -4.30 2.21
N GLY A 13 4.94 -4.25 3.18
CA GLY A 13 5.07 -5.28 4.20
C GLY A 13 3.81 -5.44 5.06
N MET A 14 3.11 -4.34 5.36
CA MET A 14 1.83 -4.37 6.07
C MET A 14 0.73 -5.07 5.25
N ILE A 15 0.66 -4.81 3.94
CA ILE A 15 -0.27 -5.50 3.03
C ILE A 15 0.00 -6.99 3.05
N ASP A 16 1.25 -7.40 2.87
CA ASP A 16 1.64 -8.80 2.83
C ASP A 16 1.31 -9.52 4.15
N ALA A 17 1.62 -8.91 5.29
CA ALA A 17 1.31 -9.45 6.61
C ALA A 17 -0.21 -9.58 6.83
N CYS A 18 -0.98 -8.57 6.44
CA CYS A 18 -2.43 -8.57 6.61
C CYS A 18 -3.10 -9.60 5.70
N LEU A 19 -2.71 -9.69 4.42
CA LEU A 19 -3.26 -10.70 3.52
C LEU A 19 -2.91 -12.12 3.98
N ALA A 20 -1.69 -12.34 4.48
CA ALA A 20 -1.31 -13.63 5.06
C ALA A 20 -2.15 -13.97 6.29
N ALA A 21 -2.43 -13.01 7.18
CA ALA A 21 -3.30 -13.23 8.34
C ALA A 21 -4.76 -13.53 7.93
N GLU A 22 -5.26 -12.83 6.90
CA GLU A 22 -6.61 -13.03 6.38
C GLU A 22 -6.83 -14.45 5.85
N GLU A 23 -5.81 -15.10 5.29
CA GLU A 23 -5.91 -16.49 4.81
C GLU A 23 -6.28 -17.50 5.91
N TYR A 24 -5.93 -17.19 7.17
CA TYR A 24 -6.24 -18.00 8.34
C TYR A 24 -7.53 -17.56 9.05
N VAL A 25 -7.74 -16.26 9.21
CA VAL A 25 -8.87 -15.72 10.00
C VAL A 25 -10.16 -15.64 9.18
N ARG A 26 -10.08 -15.18 7.92
CA ARG A 26 -11.17 -15.16 6.93
C ARG A 26 -12.46 -14.44 7.34
N ASP A 27 -12.35 -13.42 8.18
CA ASP A 27 -13.50 -12.60 8.61
C ASP A 27 -13.51 -11.19 8.00
N GLY A 28 -12.55 -10.87 7.12
CA GLY A 28 -12.41 -9.58 6.46
C GLY A 28 -11.62 -8.54 7.26
N THR A 29 -11.32 -8.77 8.54
CA THR A 29 -10.69 -7.77 9.40
C THR A 29 -9.30 -7.40 8.89
N TYR A 30 -8.49 -8.38 8.50
CA TYR A 30 -7.15 -8.11 8.00
C TYR A 30 -7.16 -7.66 6.54
N ALA A 31 -8.14 -8.11 5.75
CA ALA A 31 -8.36 -7.56 4.41
C ALA A 31 -8.58 -6.04 4.44
N ASP A 32 -9.38 -5.55 5.38
CA ASP A 32 -9.64 -4.11 5.53
C ASP A 32 -8.35 -3.35 5.93
N GLN A 33 -7.50 -3.94 6.78
CA GLN A 33 -6.19 -3.35 7.10
C GLN A 33 -5.23 -3.35 5.90
N ALA A 34 -5.22 -4.42 5.10
CA ALA A 34 -4.43 -4.48 3.87
C ALA A 34 -4.88 -3.39 2.88
N LEU A 35 -6.19 -3.21 2.69
CA LEU A 35 -6.73 -2.15 1.83
C LEU A 35 -6.39 -0.76 2.35
N LYS A 36 -6.46 -0.54 3.67
CA LYS A 36 -6.03 0.74 4.28
C LYS A 36 -4.56 1.03 4.03
N ALA A 37 -3.68 0.05 4.20
CA ALA A 37 -2.26 0.17 3.88
C ALA A 37 -2.02 0.41 2.37
N PHE A 38 -2.85 -0.17 1.51
CA PHE A 38 -2.80 0.08 0.07
C PHE A 38 -3.24 1.52 -0.30
N TYR A 39 -4.30 2.04 0.31
CA TYR A 39 -4.78 3.40 0.02
C TYR A 39 -3.82 4.50 0.47
N TRP A 40 -2.88 4.19 1.36
CA TRP A 40 -1.78 5.08 1.71
C TRP A 40 -1.00 5.56 0.48
N PHE A 41 -0.76 4.67 -0.49
CA PHE A 41 -0.07 5.01 -1.75
C PHE A 41 -0.85 6.04 -2.58
N THR A 42 -2.17 6.04 -2.48
CA THR A 42 -3.08 6.90 -3.26
C THR A 42 -3.54 8.14 -2.50
N GLY A 43 -3.03 8.38 -1.30
CA GLY A 43 -3.27 9.61 -0.54
C GLY A 43 -4.15 9.44 0.70
N GLU A 44 -4.59 8.24 1.06
CA GLU A 44 -5.19 7.99 2.39
C GLU A 44 -4.09 7.85 3.44
N ASN A 45 -3.36 8.94 3.63
CA ASN A 45 -2.22 9.06 4.54
C ASN A 45 -2.28 10.38 5.30
N ASP A 46 -1.34 10.58 6.23
CA ASP A 46 -1.37 11.70 7.16
C ASP A 46 -1.25 13.08 6.49
N CYS A 47 -0.78 13.15 5.24
CA CYS A 47 -0.71 14.40 4.48
C CYS A 47 -1.78 14.52 3.40
N GLY A 48 -2.58 13.49 3.14
CA GLY A 48 -3.58 13.50 2.06
C GLY A 48 -2.96 13.54 0.65
N GLN A 49 -1.71 13.11 0.48
CA GLN A 49 -0.95 13.27 -0.76
C GLN A 49 -0.57 11.92 -1.37
N PRO A 50 -0.80 11.69 -2.68
CA PRO A 50 -0.43 10.42 -3.30
C PRO A 50 1.08 10.27 -3.39
N LEU A 51 1.56 9.05 -3.11
CA LEU A 51 2.93 8.64 -3.38
C LEU A 51 3.05 7.98 -4.75
N TYR A 52 2.02 7.26 -5.20
CA TYR A 52 1.96 6.81 -6.58
C TYR A 52 1.80 8.01 -7.52
N ASP A 53 2.66 8.11 -8.53
CA ASP A 53 2.63 9.15 -9.53
C ASP A 53 2.03 8.60 -10.83
N PHE A 54 0.77 8.97 -11.09
CA PHE A 54 0.02 8.50 -12.26
C PHE A 54 0.60 8.94 -13.61
N ALA A 55 1.41 10.01 -13.64
CA ALA A 55 1.99 10.52 -14.89
C ALA A 55 3.23 9.73 -15.30
N THR A 56 4.00 9.28 -14.31
CA THR A 56 5.28 8.58 -14.52
C THR A 56 5.19 7.07 -14.34
N GLY A 57 4.19 6.59 -13.59
CA GLY A 57 4.07 5.18 -13.20
C GLY A 57 4.98 4.78 -12.04
N GLY A 58 5.81 5.68 -11.51
CA GLY A 58 6.67 5.41 -10.37
C GLY A 58 6.00 5.70 -9.02
N CYS A 59 6.69 5.35 -7.95
CA CYS A 59 6.27 5.64 -6.58
C CYS A 59 7.31 6.50 -5.89
N ARG A 60 6.83 7.47 -5.12
CA ARG A 60 7.63 8.39 -4.34
C ARG A 60 8.22 7.72 -3.10
N ASP A 61 9.45 8.08 -2.75
CA ASP A 61 10.25 7.33 -1.77
C ASP A 61 9.77 7.40 -0.32
N GLY A 62 8.87 8.32 0.03
CA GLY A 62 8.34 8.37 1.38
C GLY A 62 7.49 9.59 1.68
N LEU A 63 6.83 9.54 2.82
CA LEU A 63 6.04 10.62 3.37
C LEU A 63 6.74 11.18 4.61
N HIS A 64 7.13 12.45 4.52
CA HIS A 64 7.72 13.17 5.64
C HIS A 64 6.71 14.16 6.22
N ALA A 65 7.01 14.71 7.40
CA ALA A 65 6.15 15.74 8.02
C ALA A 65 5.97 17.00 7.13
N GLY A 66 6.91 17.26 6.22
CA GLY A 66 6.83 18.35 5.24
C GLY A 66 6.11 17.99 3.93
N GLY A 67 5.58 16.77 3.81
CA GLY A 67 4.97 16.24 2.59
C GLY A 67 5.79 15.15 1.93
N VAL A 68 5.42 14.82 0.68
CA VAL A 68 5.98 13.69 -0.04
C VAL A 68 7.40 13.95 -0.55
N ASN A 69 8.27 12.95 -0.41
CA ASN A 69 9.56 12.89 -1.11
C ASN A 69 9.35 12.73 -2.62
N LEU A 70 9.77 13.68 -3.45
CA LEU A 70 9.52 13.61 -4.89
C LEU A 70 10.40 12.60 -5.65
N ASN A 71 11.43 12.05 -5.00
CA ASN A 71 12.27 11.01 -5.60
C ASN A 71 11.46 9.74 -5.85
N GLN A 72 11.75 9.07 -6.97
CA GLN A 72 11.10 7.81 -7.36
C GLN A 72 12.15 6.73 -7.60
N GLY A 73 12.58 6.10 -6.50
CA GLY A 73 13.55 5.01 -6.51
C GLY A 73 12.96 3.68 -7.00
N ALA A 74 13.85 2.72 -7.20
CA ALA A 74 13.46 1.36 -7.57
C ALA A 74 12.70 0.66 -6.44
N GLU A 75 13.14 0.81 -5.20
CA GLU A 75 12.52 0.19 -4.02
C GLU A 75 11.04 0.61 -3.90
N SER A 76 10.79 1.91 -3.83
CA SER A 76 9.45 2.49 -3.71
C SER A 76 8.54 2.06 -4.86
N THR A 77 9.06 2.11 -6.09
CA THR A 77 8.31 1.68 -7.28
C THR A 77 7.97 0.19 -7.23
N ILE A 78 8.90 -0.67 -6.82
CA ILE A 78 8.65 -2.11 -6.68
C ILE A 78 7.65 -2.37 -5.55
N SER A 79 7.77 -1.69 -4.39
CA SER A 79 6.81 -1.80 -3.28
C SER A 79 5.40 -1.44 -3.72
N TRP A 80 5.21 -0.39 -4.52
CA TRP A 80 3.92 -0.06 -5.10
C TRP A 80 3.40 -1.17 -6.02
N LEU A 81 4.21 -1.64 -6.97
CA LEU A 81 3.79 -2.65 -7.94
C LEU A 81 3.43 -3.99 -7.29
N MET A 82 4.19 -4.43 -6.29
CA MET A 82 3.89 -5.62 -5.50
C MET A 82 2.57 -5.46 -4.75
N SER A 83 2.39 -4.31 -4.08
CA SER A 83 1.16 -3.99 -3.35
C SER A 83 -0.07 -4.01 -4.28
N LEU A 84 0.04 -3.40 -5.46
CA LEU A 84 -1.02 -3.39 -6.48
C LEU A 84 -1.36 -4.81 -6.96
N MET A 85 -0.34 -5.63 -7.24
CA MET A 85 -0.54 -7.02 -7.67
C MET A 85 -1.24 -7.85 -6.59
N ASN A 86 -0.78 -7.76 -5.34
CA ASN A 86 -1.31 -8.54 -4.23
C ASN A 86 -2.77 -8.21 -3.93
N ILE A 87 -3.12 -6.93 -3.86
CA ILE A 87 -4.52 -6.50 -3.67
C ILE A 87 -5.39 -6.91 -4.87
N SER A 88 -4.89 -6.76 -6.10
CA SER A 88 -5.63 -7.15 -7.31
C SER A 88 -5.94 -8.65 -7.31
N PHE A 89 -4.99 -9.49 -6.92
CA PHE A 89 -5.18 -10.93 -6.82
C PHE A 89 -6.14 -11.31 -5.70
N TYR A 90 -6.00 -10.70 -4.52
CA TYR A 90 -6.93 -10.90 -3.41
C TYR A 90 -8.38 -10.59 -3.82
N LEU A 91 -8.63 -9.42 -4.40
CA LEU A 91 -9.98 -8.98 -4.80
C LEU A 91 -10.56 -9.87 -5.90
N ARG A 92 -9.75 -10.29 -6.89
CA ARG A 92 -10.19 -11.21 -7.94
C ARG A 92 -10.59 -12.57 -7.36
N ASN A 93 -9.79 -13.11 -6.45
CA ASN A 93 -10.06 -14.42 -5.83
C ASN A 93 -11.30 -14.35 -4.93
N LYS A 94 -11.47 -13.27 -4.17
CA LYS A 94 -12.66 -13.03 -3.34
C LYS A 94 -13.93 -12.98 -4.19
N ASN A 95 -13.90 -12.27 -5.31
CA ASN A 95 -15.05 -12.19 -6.22
C ASN A 95 -15.36 -13.55 -6.89
N SER A 96 -14.34 -14.35 -7.19
CA SER A 96 -14.53 -15.70 -7.73
C SER A 96 -15.15 -16.69 -6.73
N LEU A 97 -15.07 -16.42 -5.42
CA LEU A 97 -15.69 -17.24 -4.38
C LEU A 97 -17.15 -16.85 -4.09
N LEU A 98 -17.62 -15.73 -4.65
CA LEU A 98 -18.97 -15.19 -4.45
C LEU A 98 -19.94 -15.49 -5.61
N ILE A 99 -19.46 -16.16 -6.67
CA ILE A 99 -20.23 -16.60 -7.85
C ILE A 99 -20.34 -18.12 -7.80
#